data_AF-A0A7X7RTD8-F1
#
_entry.id   AF-A0A7X7RTD8-F1
#
_cell.length_a   1.000
_cell.length_b   1.000
_cell.length_c   1.000
_cell.angle_alpha   90.00
_cell.angle_beta   90.00
_cell.angle_gamma   90.00
#
_symmetry.space_group_name_H-M   'P 1'
#
loop_
_entity.id
_entity.type
_entity.pdbx_description
1 polymer ?
#
loop_
_entity_poly.entity_id
_entity_poly.type
_entity_poly.pdbx_seq_one_letter_code
_entity_poly.pdbx_strand_id
1 'polypeptide(L)'
;MRIKKELETSRIPSPTGKRRWPVSTIDGILSNEKYAGDSVFGRTMVAEYPGMKRVGNNPEEVKRSENHHPPIIDRETFDRVQEMKKSRTNIEVDEHGNKVRKSTHYSMKRIEDKEESPTEKV
;
A
#
# COMPACT_ATOMS: atom_id res chain seq x y z
N MET A 1 -13.36 2.07 6.01
CA MET A 1 -12.67 2.33 4.72
C MET A 1 -13.70 2.85 3.73
N ARG A 2 -13.46 3.98 3.03
CA ARG A 2 -14.48 4.62 2.16
C ARG A 2 -14.83 3.77 0.93
N ILE A 3 -13.81 3.24 0.23
CA ILE A 3 -13.97 2.40 -0.97
C ILE A 3 -14.89 1.21 -0.71
N LYS A 4 -14.68 0.49 0.41
CA LYS A 4 -15.54 -0.63 0.82
C LYS A 4 -17.03 -0.23 0.89
N LYS A 5 -17.33 0.90 1.54
CA LYS A 5 -18.71 1.37 1.74
C LYS A 5 -19.38 1.68 0.40
N GLU A 6 -18.62 2.24 -0.54
CA GLU A 6 -19.10 2.57 -1.87
C GLU A 6 -19.44 1.32 -2.69
N LEU A 7 -18.55 0.32 -2.67
CA LEU A 7 -18.76 -0.96 -3.37
C LEU A 7 -19.97 -1.72 -2.82
N GLU A 8 -20.15 -1.71 -1.49
CA GLU A 8 -21.30 -2.36 -0.83
C GLU A 8 -22.62 -1.62 -1.13
N THR A 9 -22.61 -0.28 -1.16
CA THR A 9 -23.78 0.54 -1.54
C THR A 9 -24.18 0.31 -2.99
N SER A 10 -23.19 0.22 -3.89
CA SER A 10 -23.39 -0.02 -5.33
C SER A 10 -23.78 -1.47 -5.65
N ARG A 11 -23.94 -2.35 -4.65
CA ARG A 11 -24.28 -3.77 -4.78
C ARG A 11 -23.32 -4.56 -5.70
N ILE A 12 -22.07 -4.13 -5.79
CA ILE A 12 -21.05 -4.84 -6.57
C ILE A 12 -20.54 -6.01 -5.71
N PRO A 13 -20.64 -7.27 -6.16
CA PRO A 13 -20.12 -8.41 -5.41
C PRO A 13 -18.59 -8.41 -5.41
N SER A 14 -17.98 -8.97 -4.35
CA SER A 14 -16.54 -9.16 -4.29
C SER A 14 -16.05 -10.13 -5.39
N PRO A 15 -14.73 -10.21 -5.66
CA PRO A 15 -14.19 -11.16 -6.65
C PRO A 15 -14.55 -12.63 -6.36
N THR A 16 -14.91 -12.96 -5.11
CA THR A 16 -15.37 -14.29 -4.67
C THR A 16 -16.90 -14.38 -4.55
N GLY A 17 -17.64 -13.41 -5.08
CA GLY A 17 -19.11 -13.38 -5.05
C GLY A 17 -19.72 -12.97 -3.70
N LYS A 18 -18.93 -12.47 -2.74
CA LYS A 18 -19.45 -12.11 -1.41
C LYS A 18 -20.05 -10.70 -1.44
N ARG A 19 -21.17 -10.51 -0.72
CA ARG A 19 -21.82 -9.20 -0.57
C ARG A 19 -20.98 -8.19 0.20
N ARG A 20 -20.17 -8.66 1.15
CA ARG A 20 -19.28 -7.81 1.95
C ARG A 20 -17.88 -7.84 1.38
N TRP A 21 -17.29 -6.67 1.19
CA TRP A 21 -15.92 -6.56 0.67
C TRP A 21 -14.90 -6.68 1.82
N PRO A 22 -13.99 -7.67 1.78
CA PRO A 22 -12.88 -7.73 2.72
C PRO A 22 -11.93 -6.56 2.45
N VAL A 23 -11.50 -5.88 3.51
CA VAL A 23 -10.55 -4.75 3.37
C VAL A 23 -9.21 -5.24 2.82
N SER A 24 -8.75 -6.42 3.23
CA SER A 24 -7.53 -7.06 2.72
C SER A 24 -7.58 -7.32 1.21
N THR A 25 -8.75 -7.65 0.66
CA THR A 25 -8.91 -7.86 -0.78
C THR A 25 -8.75 -6.54 -1.55
N ILE A 26 -9.37 -5.46 -1.06
CA ILE A 26 -9.20 -4.12 -1.64
C ILE A 26 -7.72 -3.72 -1.56
N ASP A 27 -7.08 -3.97 -0.41
CA ASP A 27 -5.68 -3.68 -0.19
C ASP A 27 -4.75 -4.41 -1.18
N GLY A 28 -5.01 -5.71 -1.39
CA GLY A 28 -4.29 -6.54 -2.35
C GLY A 28 -4.50 -6.10 -3.80
N ILE A 29 -5.72 -5.65 -4.16
CA ILE A 29 -6.01 -5.09 -5.48
C ILE A 29 -5.21 -3.79 -5.67
N LEU A 30 -5.24 -2.89 -4.70
CA LEU A 30 -4.53 -1.61 -4.79
C LEU A 30 -3.00 -1.76 -4.83
N SER A 31 -2.43 -2.84 -4.30
CA SER A 31 -0.98 -3.09 -4.33
C SER A 31 -0.53 -4.05 -5.42
N ASN A 32 -1.42 -4.48 -6.31
CA ASN A 32 -1.07 -5.38 -7.40
C ASN A 32 -0.53 -4.61 -8.60
N GLU A 33 0.76 -4.74 -8.83
CA GLU A 33 1.49 -4.04 -9.90
C GLU A 33 1.07 -4.49 -11.31
N LYS A 34 0.38 -5.63 -11.43
CA LYS A 34 -0.22 -6.10 -12.68
C LYS A 34 -1.13 -5.06 -13.31
N TYR A 35 -1.84 -4.27 -12.50
CA TYR A 35 -2.72 -3.24 -13.06
C TYR A 35 -1.97 -2.14 -13.81
N ALA A 36 -0.70 -1.93 -13.49
CA ALA A 36 0.20 -0.99 -14.16
C ALA A 36 1.06 -1.64 -15.26
N GLY A 37 0.77 -2.90 -15.64
CA GLY A 37 1.47 -3.63 -16.71
C GLY A 37 2.70 -4.43 -16.27
N ASP A 38 3.06 -4.40 -14.99
CA ASP A 38 4.19 -5.14 -14.45
C ASP A 38 3.78 -6.53 -13.94
N SER A 39 4.58 -7.54 -14.23
CA SER A 39 4.41 -8.87 -13.62
C SER A 39 5.53 -9.18 -12.64
N VAL A 40 5.16 -9.46 -11.39
CA VAL A 40 6.08 -9.90 -10.34
C VAL A 40 5.92 -11.39 -10.11
N PHE A 41 7.04 -12.11 -10.21
CA PHE A 41 7.12 -13.55 -9.97
C PHE A 41 8.05 -13.84 -8.79
N GLY A 42 7.88 -15.01 -8.15
CA GLY A 42 8.82 -15.46 -7.13
C GLY A 42 8.73 -14.77 -5.77
N ARG A 43 7.64 -14.04 -5.46
CA ARG A 43 7.49 -13.34 -4.16
C ARG A 43 7.46 -14.25 -2.94
N THR A 44 7.15 -15.54 -3.12
CA THR A 44 7.07 -16.54 -2.05
C THR A 44 7.67 -17.86 -2.51
N MET A 45 8.51 -18.45 -1.66
CA MET A 45 9.14 -19.76 -1.85
C MET A 45 8.51 -20.78 -0.88
N VAL A 46 8.53 -22.06 -1.23
CA VAL A 46 8.17 -23.15 -0.32
C VAL A 46 9.38 -23.44 0.56
N ALA A 47 9.22 -23.39 1.88
CA ALA A 47 10.28 -23.77 2.80
C ALA A 47 10.63 -25.25 2.65
N GLU A 48 11.89 -25.58 2.96
CA GLU A 48 12.39 -26.95 2.89
C GLU A 48 11.58 -27.89 3.81
N TYR A 49 11.43 -29.15 3.37
CA TYR A 49 10.73 -30.20 4.10
C TYR A 49 11.36 -30.38 5.50
N PRO A 50 10.57 -30.59 6.58
CA PRO A 50 9.13 -30.92 6.64
C PRO A 50 8.17 -29.71 6.67
N GLY A 51 8.69 -28.48 6.58
CA GLY A 51 7.89 -27.28 6.65
C GLY A 51 7.32 -26.86 5.30
N MET A 52 6.17 -27.40 4.88
CA MET A 52 5.45 -26.94 3.66
C MET A 52 4.81 -25.54 3.79
N LYS A 53 5.44 -24.63 4.54
CA LYS A 53 4.99 -23.25 4.71
C LYS A 53 5.54 -22.39 3.58
N ARG A 54 4.72 -21.46 3.08
CA ARG A 54 5.16 -20.44 2.13
C ARG A 54 5.88 -19.34 2.88
N VAL A 55 7.14 -19.10 2.56
CA VAL A 55 7.97 -18.04 3.15
C VAL A 55 8.19 -16.95 2.10
N GLY A 56 8.36 -15.70 2.54
CA GLY A 56 8.73 -14.60 1.64
C GLY A 56 10.10 -14.88 1.03
N ASN A 57 10.23 -14.69 -0.29
CA ASN A 57 11.50 -14.94 -0.96
C ASN A 57 12.48 -13.77 -0.78
N ASN A 58 13.77 -14.03 -0.98
CA ASN A 58 14.82 -13.01 -0.99
C ASN A 58 14.53 -11.99 -2.12
N PRO A 59 14.68 -10.67 -1.91
CA PRO A 59 14.34 -9.67 -2.92
C PRO A 59 15.12 -9.82 -4.23
N GLU A 60 16.31 -10.41 -4.20
CA GLU A 60 17.16 -10.67 -5.38
C GLU A 60 16.59 -11.76 -6.31
N GLU A 61 15.80 -12.69 -5.77
CA GLU A 61 15.18 -13.76 -6.55
C GLU A 61 13.79 -13.38 -7.08
N VAL A 62 13.24 -12.26 -6.60
CA VAL A 62 11.95 -11.74 -7.07
C VAL A 62 12.15 -11.12 -8.45
N LYS A 63 11.79 -11.88 -9.50
CA LYS A 63 11.84 -11.40 -10.88
C LYS A 63 10.65 -10.48 -11.16
N ARG A 64 10.95 -9.28 -11.65
CA ARG A 64 9.99 -8.31 -12.17
C ARG A 64 10.15 -8.23 -13.69
N SER A 65 9.05 -8.39 -14.41
CA SER A 65 8.98 -8.11 -15.85
C SER A 65 8.18 -6.83 -16.02
N GLU A 66 8.82 -5.80 -16.55
CA GLU A 66 8.16 -4.54 -16.90
C GLU A 66 7.36 -4.71 -18.21
N ASN A 67 6.24 -4.01 -18.33
CA ASN A 67 5.39 -3.97 -19.54
C ASN A 67 5.05 -5.35 -20.12
N HIS A 68 4.73 -6.33 -19.27
CA HIS A 68 4.37 -7.67 -19.71
C HIS A 68 3.02 -7.70 -20.46
N HIS A 69 2.08 -6.83 -20.08
CA HIS A 69 0.79 -6.72 -20.74
C HIS A 69 0.28 -5.27 -20.74
N PRO A 70 -0.71 -4.94 -21.59
CA PRO A 70 -1.30 -3.61 -21.59
C PRO A 70 -1.79 -3.22 -20.19
N PRO A 71 -1.37 -2.05 -19.67
CA PRO A 71 -1.79 -1.59 -18.36
C PRO A 71 -3.30 -1.30 -18.35
N ILE A 72 -3.95 -1.60 -17.23
CA ILE A 72 -5.36 -1.23 -17.01
C ILE A 72 -5.45 0.20 -16.46
N ILE A 73 -4.43 0.62 -15.70
CA ILE A 73 -4.29 1.96 -15.14
C ILE A 73 -2.89 2.51 -15.44
N ASP A 74 -2.80 3.82 -15.62
CA ASP A 74 -1.51 4.48 -15.84
C ASP A 74 -0.58 4.32 -14.64
N ARG A 75 0.72 4.23 -14.92
CA ARG A 75 1.76 4.06 -13.90
C ARG A 75 1.75 5.19 -12.88
N GLU A 76 1.61 6.43 -13.36
CA GLU A 76 1.52 7.62 -12.50
C GLU A 76 0.34 7.53 -11.51
N THR A 77 -0.82 7.07 -11.97
CA THR A 77 -1.99 6.90 -11.11
C THR A 77 -1.76 5.82 -10.05
N PHE A 78 -1.12 4.71 -10.44
CA PHE A 78 -0.78 3.65 -9.50
C PHE A 78 0.22 4.12 -8.43
N ASP A 79 1.26 4.85 -8.83
CA ASP A 79 2.31 5.34 -7.94
C ASP A 79 1.74 6.34 -6.92
N ARG A 80 0.87 7.26 -7.38
CA ARG A 80 0.14 8.18 -6.51
C ARG A 80 -0.70 7.45 -5.46
N VAL A 81 -1.34 6.33 -5.83
CA VAL A 81 -2.10 5.50 -4.88
C VAL A 81 -1.18 4.84 -3.85
N GLN A 82 -0.01 4.33 -4.26
CA GLN A 82 0.96 3.75 -3.32
C GLN A 82 1.47 4.81 -2.33
N GLU A 83 1.75 6.03 -2.80
CA GLU A 83 2.19 7.13 -1.95
C GLU A 83 1.11 7.52 -0.92
N MET A 84 -0.14 7.69 -1.37
CA MET A 84 -1.27 7.94 -0.47
C MET A 84 -1.43 6.82 0.56
N LYS A 85 -1.22 5.57 0.16
CA LYS A 85 -1.29 4.42 1.05
C LYS A 85 -0.18 4.48 2.11
N LYS A 86 1.07 4.73 1.70
CA LYS A 86 2.23 4.89 2.59
C LYS A 86 2.05 6.07 3.55
N SER A 87 1.53 7.19 3.07
CA SER A 87 1.23 8.37 3.91
C SER A 87 0.21 8.05 5.00
N ARG A 88 -0.79 7.22 4.69
CA ARG A 88 -1.83 6.80 5.64
C ARG A 88 -1.38 5.69 6.60
N THR A 89 -0.27 5.01 6.32
CA THR A 89 0.26 4.00 7.24
C THR A 89 0.99 4.64 8.39
N ASN A 90 0.68 4.19 9.61
CA ASN A 90 1.38 4.58 10.84
C ASN A 90 2.65 3.74 11.06
N ILE A 91 3.33 3.33 9.98
CA ILE A 91 4.52 2.48 10.05
C ILE A 91 5.62 3.21 9.30
N GLU A 92 6.70 3.50 10.00
CA GLU A 92 7.98 3.96 9.46
C GLU A 92 8.96 2.80 9.43
N VAL A 93 9.91 2.89 8.51
CA VAL A 93 11.01 1.93 8.40
C VAL A 93 12.24 2.67 8.86
N ASP A 94 12.84 2.21 9.95
CA ASP A 94 14.08 2.78 10.46
C ASP A 94 15.23 2.49 9.49
N GLU A 95 16.37 3.16 9.70
CA GLU A 95 17.61 2.98 8.92
C GLU A 95 18.09 1.52 8.84
N HIS A 96 17.64 0.68 9.78
CA HIS A 96 17.97 -0.74 9.88
C HIS A 96 16.91 -1.67 9.27
N GLY A 97 15.91 -1.13 8.56
CA GLY A 97 14.85 -1.92 7.92
C GLY A 97 13.75 -2.43 8.86
N ASN A 98 13.81 -2.05 10.16
CA ASN A 98 12.81 -2.44 11.14
C ASN A 98 11.53 -1.60 10.99
N LYS A 99 10.37 -2.26 11.03
CA LYS A 99 9.06 -1.61 10.94
C LYS A 99 8.66 -1.05 12.31
N VAL A 100 8.83 0.24 12.52
CA VAL A 100 8.47 0.94 13.75
C VAL A 100 7.18 1.73 13.53
N ARG A 101 6.34 1.82 14.56
CA ARG A 101 5.11 2.62 14.49
C ARG A 101 5.46 4.08 14.71
N LYS A 102 4.88 5.01 13.96
CA LYS A 102 5.12 6.44 14.21
C LYS A 102 4.62 6.78 15.61
N SER A 103 5.35 7.65 16.30
CA SER A 103 4.99 8.13 17.63
C SER A 103 3.69 8.94 17.65
N THR A 104 3.27 9.46 16.49
CA THR A 104 2.02 10.20 16.32
C THR A 104 0.83 9.24 16.30
N HIS A 105 0.33 8.92 17.50
CA HIS A 105 -0.81 8.01 17.70
C HIS A 105 -2.12 8.55 17.09
N TYR A 106 -2.23 9.85 16.87
CA TYR A 106 -3.36 10.51 16.22
C TYR A 106 -2.89 11.59 15.25
N SER A 107 -3.44 11.59 14.04
CA SER A 107 -3.48 12.77 13.18
C SER A 107 -4.43 13.79 13.82
N MET A 108 -3.98 14.46 14.87
CA MET A 108 -4.68 15.66 15.31
C MET A 108 -4.41 16.73 14.26
N LYS A 109 -5.49 17.42 13.89
CA LYS A 109 -5.56 18.55 12.95
C LYS A 109 -4.29 19.41 13.06
N ARG A 110 -3.57 19.59 11.96
CA ARG A 110 -2.40 20.48 11.90
C ARG A 110 -2.85 21.84 12.43
N ILE A 111 -2.25 22.30 13.52
CA ILE A 111 -2.35 23.70 13.93
C ILE A 111 -1.40 24.41 12.98
N GLU A 112 -1.96 25.25 12.10
CA GLU A 112 -1.16 26.09 11.21
C GLU A 112 -0.28 26.99 12.09
N ASP A 113 1.04 26.93 11.87
CA ASP A 113 2.02 27.77 12.54
C ASP A 113 1.63 29.24 12.29
N LYS A 114 1.27 29.96 13.35
CA LYS A 114 1.11 31.41 13.31
C LYS A 114 2.47 32.00 12.98
N GLU A 115 2.59 32.63 11.82
CA GLU A 115 3.70 33.50 11.46
C GLU A 115 3.90 34.55 12.57
N GLU A 116 5.01 34.46 13.29
CA GLU A 116 5.47 35.51 14.18
C GLU A 116 6.29 36.49 13.33
N SER A 117 5.68 37.62 12.95
CA SER A 117 6.37 38.72 12.28
C SER A 117 7.43 39.32 13.20
N PRO A 118 8.66 39.60 12.74
CA PRO A 118 9.71 40.13 13.60
C PRO A 118 9.44 41.61 13.90
N THR A 119 9.16 41.95 15.15
CA THR A 119 9.15 43.35 15.60
C THR A 119 10.59 43.87 15.74
N GLU A 120 10.87 44.84 14.88
CA GLU A 120 12.02 45.73 14.81
C GLU A 120 12.36 46.33 16.19
N LYS A 121 13.64 46.20 16.62
CA LYS A 121 14.16 46.87 17.82
C LYS A 121 14.59 48.29 17.46
N VAL A 122 14.03 49.29 18.15
CA VAL A 122 14.56 50.66 18.26
C VAL A 122 15.22 50.80 19.63
#